data_AF-A0A7C6CDG2-F1
#
_entry.id   AF-A0A7C6CDG2-F1
#
_cell.length_a   1.000
_cell.length_b   1.000
_cell.length_c   1.000
_cell.angle_alpha   90.00
_cell.angle_beta   90.00
_cell.angle_gamma   90.00
#
_symmetry.space_group_name_H-M   'P 1'
#
loop_
_entity.id
_entity.type
_entity.pdbx_description
1 polymer ?
#
loop_
_entity_poly.entity_id
_entity_poly.type
_entity_poly.pdbx_seq_one_letter_code
_entity_poly.pdbx_strand_id
1 'polypeptide(L)' 'MNKEIRLSEIRLSEETEGMTIEGYAIVFNKETLIGDEKRGFIEVIEPTALTSTNMKDVPLKYNLSMIFKFCT' A
#
# COMPACT_ATOMS: atom_id res chain seq x y z
N MET A 1 22.17 8.23 -6.53
CA MET A 1 21.76 7.30 -7.61
C MET A 1 20.67 6.41 -7.04
N ASN A 2 19.39 6.67 -7.37
CA ASN A 2 18.28 5.84 -6.89
C ASN A 2 18.21 4.57 -7.75
N LYS A 3 18.45 3.42 -7.13
CA LYS A 3 18.36 2.11 -7.79
C LYS A 3 16.92 1.63 -7.67
N GLU A 4 16.18 1.65 -8.77
CA GLU A 4 14.84 1.06 -8.88
C GLU A 4 14.98 -0.38 -9.38
N ILE A 5 14.42 -1.35 -8.66
CA ILE A 5 14.40 -2.76 -9.06
C ILE A 5 12.98 -3.09 -9.53
N ARG A 6 12.79 -3.31 -10.83
CA ARG A 6 11.47 -3.50 -11.45
C ARG A 6 10.98 -4.94 -11.52
N LEU A 7 11.91 -5.90 -11.46
CA LEU A 7 11.62 -7.33 -11.55
C LEU A 7 12.15 -7.99 -10.29
N SER A 8 11.29 -8.15 -9.30
CA SER A 8 11.58 -8.87 -8.07
C SER A 8 10.43 -9.81 -7.79
N GLU A 9 10.71 -11.11 -7.78
CA GLU A 9 9.75 -12.12 -7.36
C GLU A 9 9.74 -12.14 -5.82
N ILE A 10 8.58 -11.85 -5.23
CA ILE A 10 8.38 -11.91 -3.78
C ILE A 10 7.74 -13.25 -3.46
N ARG A 11 8.40 -14.06 -2.63
CA ARG A 11 7.88 -15.32 -2.11
C ARG A 11 7.74 -15.22 -0.60
N LEU A 12 6.60 -15.66 -0.07
CA LEU A 12 6.40 -15.77 1.37
C LEU A 12 7.22 -16.96 1.89
N SER A 13 8.06 -16.72 2.89
CA SER A 13 8.73 -17.76 3.67
C SER A 13 8.16 -17.75 5.10
N GLU A 14 8.14 -18.93 5.74
CA GLU A 14 7.71 -19.07 7.14
C GLU A 14 8.84 -18.76 8.14
N GLU A 15 9.95 -18.18 7.67
CA GLU A 15 11.10 -17.85 8.51
C GLU A 15 10.81 -16.63 9.38
N THR A 16 11.07 -16.75 10.68
CA THR A 16 10.79 -15.70 11.68
C THR A 16 11.74 -14.50 11.61
N GLU A 17 12.86 -14.60 10.89
CA GLU A 17 13.85 -13.52 10.69
C GLU A 17 13.76 -12.89 9.28
N GLY A 18 12.52 -12.66 8.80
CA GLY A 18 12.24 -12.11 7.47
C GLY A 18 11.73 -10.67 7.45
N MET A 19 11.63 -10.10 6.25
CA MET A 19 10.97 -8.81 5.99
C MET A 19 9.45 -8.99 5.93
N THR A 20 8.69 -8.25 6.73
CA THR A 20 7.22 -8.29 6.74
C THR A 20 6.65 -7.40 5.63
N ILE A 21 5.76 -7.96 4.81
CA ILE A 21 4.97 -7.20 3.84
C ILE A 21 3.56 -7.05 4.40
N GLU A 22 3.15 -5.81 4.61
CA GLU A 22 1.81 -5.47 5.10
C GLU A 22 1.08 -4.67 4.03
N GLY A 23 -0.20 -5.01 3.84
CA GLY A 23 -1.12 -4.30 2.96
C GLY A 23 -2.54 -4.42 3.49
N TYR A 24 -3.33 -3.38 3.26
CA TYR A 24 -4.75 -3.36 3.61
C TYR A 24 -5.60 -3.46 2.35
N ALA A 25 -6.69 -4.22 2.42
CA ALA A 25 -7.69 -4.24 1.35
C ALA A 25 -8.35 -2.86 1.22
N ILE A 26 -8.57 -2.44 -0.02
CA ILE A 26 -9.33 -1.21 -0.30
C ILE A 26 -10.81 -1.49 -0.11
N VAL A 27 -11.46 -0.64 0.67
CA VAL A 27 -12.91 -0.67 0.89
C VAL A 27 -13.49 0.62 0.31
N PHE A 28 -14.29 0.48 -0.74
CA PHE A 28 -14.94 1.61 -1.40
C PHE A 28 -16.11 2.15 -0.58
N ASN A 29 -16.42 3.44 -0.75
CA ASN A 29 -17.54 4.14 -0.12
C ASN A 29 -17.55 4.05 1.42
N LYS A 30 -16.37 3.87 2.02
CA LYS A 30 -16.21 3.80 3.48
C LYS A 30 -15.27 4.90 3.95
N GLU A 31 -15.77 5.73 4.86
CA GLU A 31 -14.95 6.70 5.58
C GLU A 31 -13.88 5.98 6.40
N THR A 32 -12.63 6.39 6.19
CA THR A 32 -11.48 5.88 6.91
C THR A 32 -10.66 7.06 7.43
N LEU A 33 -10.44 7.12 8.75
CA LEU A 33 -9.49 8.05 9.34
C LEU A 33 -8.07 7.55 9.06
N ILE A 34 -7.29 8.34 8.34
CA ILE A 34 -5.87 8.09 8.11
C ILE A 34 -5.08 9.00 9.07
N GLY A 35 -4.28 8.39 9.96
CA GLY A 35 -3.50 9.11 10.97
C GLY A 35 -4.16 9.08 12.35
N ASP A 36 -4.07 10.19 13.09
CA ASP A 36 -4.66 10.37 14.41
C ASP A 36 -5.65 11.54 14.44
N GLU A 37 -6.40 11.72 15.52
CA GLU A 37 -7.40 12.80 15.64
C GLU A 37 -6.79 14.21 15.59
N LYS A 38 -5.48 14.36 15.81
CA LYS A 38 -4.79 15.65 15.85
C LYS A 38 -4.18 16.06 14.51
N ARG A 39 -3.81 15.09 13.66
CA ARG A 39 -3.07 15.28 12.41
C ARG A 39 -3.52 14.36 11.27
N GLY A 40 -4.66 13.70 11.42
CA GLY A 40 -5.26 12.83 10.41
C GLY A 40 -6.29 13.53 9.52
N PHE A 41 -6.72 12.81 8.49
CA PHE A 41 -7.81 13.23 7.62
C PHE A 41 -8.74 12.05 7.33
N ILE A 42 -10.00 12.35 7.00
CA ILE A 42 -10.99 11.36 6.59
C ILE A 42 -10.88 11.18 5.08
N GLU A 43 -10.70 9.94 4.66
CA GLU A 43 -10.66 9.54 3.25
C GLU A 43 -11.90 8.68 2.92
N VAL A 44 -12.48 8.92 1.75
CA VAL A 44 -13.46 8.04 1.11
C VAL A 44 -12.96 7.73 -0.29
N ILE A 45 -12.87 6.44 -0.62
CA ILE A 45 -12.43 5.98 -1.93
C ILE A 45 -13.66 5.65 -2.77
N GLU A 46 -13.86 6.42 -3.83
CA GLU A 46 -14.93 6.18 -4.81
C GLU A 46 -14.66 4.90 -5.63
N PRO A 47 -15.68 4.14 -6.05
CA PRO A 47 -15.51 2.93 -6.86
C PRO A 47 -14.79 3.20 -8.19
N THR A 48 -14.85 4.43 -8.68
CA THR A 48 -14.23 4.88 -9.92
C THR A 48 -12.83 5.47 -9.72
N ALA A 49 -12.34 5.57 -8.48
CA ALA A 49 -11.07 6.24 -8.15
C ALA A 49 -9.85 5.58 -8.81
N LEU A 50 -9.96 4.30 -9.20
CA LEU A 50 -8.87 3.53 -9.81
C LEU A 50 -9.08 3.26 -11.31
N THR A 51 -10.17 3.73 -11.91
CA THR A 51 -10.54 3.38 -13.30
C THR A 51 -9.48 3.78 -14.32
N SER A 52 -8.79 4.90 -14.12
CA SER A 52 -7.71 5.38 -14.98
C SER A 52 -6.31 5.00 -14.49
N THR A 53 -6.21 4.22 -13.40
CA THR A 53 -4.94 3.88 -12.76
C THR A 53 -4.34 2.62 -13.39
N ASN A 54 -3.06 2.67 -13.76
CA ASN A 54 -2.35 1.48 -14.22
C ASN A 54 -1.92 0.60 -13.03
N MET A 55 -2.78 -0.36 -12.69
CA MET A 55 -2.55 -1.29 -11.58
C MET A 55 -1.38 -2.26 -11.81
N LYS A 56 -0.82 -2.34 -13.03
CA LYS A 56 0.33 -3.20 -13.34
C LYS A 56 1.67 -2.58 -12.97
N ASP A 57 1.70 -1.28 -12.69
CA ASP A 57 2.92 -0.51 -12.42
C ASP A 57 2.78 0.26 -11.09
N VAL A 58 2.44 -0.48 -10.03
CA VAL A 58 2.33 0.08 -8.68
C VAL A 58 3.65 -0.18 -7.95
N PRO A 59 4.43 0.88 -7.63
CA PRO A 59 5.70 0.70 -6.94
C PRO A 59 5.45 0.25 -5.50
N LEU A 60 6.00 -0.91 -5.13
CA LEU A 60 6.24 -1.24 -3.73
C LEU A 60 7.32 -0.27 -3.25
N LYS A 61 6.94 0.77 -2.47
CA LYS A 61 7.97 1.53 -1.77
C LYS A 61 8.37 0.72 -0.54
N TYR A 62 9.64 0.80 -0.16
CA TYR A 62 10.12 0.26 1.11
C TYR A 62 9.97 1.36 2.15
N ASN A 63 9.32 1.08 3.26
CA ASN A 63 9.20 2.04 4.35
C ASN A 63 9.66 1.37 5.63
N LEU A 64 10.79 1.85 6.16
CA LEU A 64 11.11 1.63 7.58
C LEU A 64 10.12 2.50 8.35
N SER A 65 8.96 1.96 8.74
CA SER A 65 7.90 2.61 9.52
C SER A 65 7.01 3.65 8.81
N MET A 66 6.22 3.23 7.82
CA MET A 66 4.89 3.82 7.59
C MET A 66 4.11 3.00 6.56
N ILE A 67 2.86 2.71 6.90
CA ILE A 67 1.91 1.80 6.26
C ILE A 67 1.82 1.96 4.73
N PHE A 68 1.91 0.84 3.99
CA PHE A 68 1.52 0.75 2.59
C PHE A 68 0.07 0.30 2.45
N LYS A 69 -0.75 1.07 1.72
CA LYS A 69 -1.98 0.53 1.12
C LYS A 69 -1.59 -0.11 -0.21
N PHE A 70 -1.69 -1.44 -0.27
CA PHE A 70 -1.74 -2.14 -1.55
C PHE A 70 -3.11 -1.98 -2.17
N CYS A 71 -3.10 -1.70 -3.45
CA CYS A 71 -4.26 -1.62 -4.32
C CYS A 71 -4.26 -2.96 -5.07
N THR A 72 -5.06 -3.94 -4.63
CA THR A 72 -5.26 -5.20 -5.35
C THR A 72 -6.47 -5.09 -6.27
#